data_AF-A0A0F4IVB6-F1
#
_entry.id   AF-A0A0F4IVB6-F1
#
_cell.length_a   1.000
_cell.length_b   1.000
_cell.length_c   1.000
_cell.angle_alpha   90.00
_cell.angle_beta   90.00
_cell.angle_gamma   90.00
#
_symmetry.space_group_name_H-M   'P 1'
#
loop_
_entity.id
_entity.type
_entity.pdbx_description
1 polymer ?
#
loop_
_entity_poly.entity_id
_entity_poly.type
_entity_poly.pdbx_seq_one_letter_code
_entity_poly.pdbx_strand_id
1 'polypeptide(L)'
;MAASGHGWWEKGNCSSDRAKVFNCLYEWYTDNTWRQQACSETKTLKPGGGSVQRTAARRDCRDTQRTSWRNHVDVDVIDEIDTGEKPMNQAEVDCRVY
;
A
#
# COMPACT_ATOMS: atom_id res chain seq x y z
N MET A 1 -9.90 15.02 -6.51
CA MET A 1 -9.55 14.38 -5.21
C MET A 1 -9.00 12.98 -5.52
N ALA A 2 -8.17 12.39 -4.65
CA ALA A 2 -7.61 11.05 -4.88
C ALA A 2 -7.46 10.26 -3.58
N ALA A 3 -7.64 8.94 -3.66
CA ALA A 3 -7.14 8.00 -2.66
C ALA A 3 -5.64 7.79 -2.89
N SER A 4 -4.85 7.85 -1.81
CA SER A 4 -3.40 7.65 -1.85
C SER A 4 -2.96 6.76 -0.70
N GLY A 5 -2.44 5.59 -1.04
CA GLY A 5 -1.83 4.66 -0.09
C GLY A 5 -0.32 4.73 -0.20
N HIS A 6 0.37 4.76 0.93
CA HIS A 6 1.83 4.75 0.98
C HIS A 6 2.33 3.41 1.50
N GLY A 7 3.34 2.85 0.86
CA GLY A 7 4.05 1.65 1.30
C GLY A 7 5.45 2.01 1.78
N TRP A 8 5.83 1.52 2.96
CA TRP A 8 7.17 1.64 3.51
C TRP A 8 7.44 0.45 4.42
N TRP A 9 8.67 0.33 4.90
CA TRP A 9 9.08 -0.74 5.77
C TRP A 9 9.96 -0.22 6.90
N GLU A 10 9.99 -0.98 7.98
CA GLU A 10 10.91 -0.80 9.09
C GLU A 10 11.86 -2.00 9.15
N LYS A 11 13.10 -1.77 9.57
CA LYS A 11 14.15 -2.81 9.52
C LYS A 11 13.88 -3.98 10.45
N GLY A 12 13.27 -3.75 11.61
CA GLY A 12 13.10 -4.78 12.63
C GLY A 12 14.44 -5.46 12.98
N ASN A 13 14.46 -6.79 12.92
CA ASN A 13 15.64 -7.63 13.14
C ASN A 13 16.35 -8.06 11.85
N CYS A 14 15.90 -7.59 10.69
CA CYS A 14 16.56 -7.88 9.42
C CYS A 14 18.00 -7.38 9.44
N SER A 15 18.88 -8.11 8.77
CA SER A 15 20.28 -7.77 8.56
C SER A 15 20.49 -6.70 7.48
N SER A 16 19.76 -6.82 6.37
CA SER A 16 19.81 -5.95 5.20
C SER A 16 19.29 -4.54 5.50
N ASP A 17 19.77 -3.55 4.75
CA ASP A 17 19.30 -2.17 4.83
C ASP A 17 18.45 -1.76 3.61
N ARG A 18 18.05 -2.75 2.79
CA ARG A 18 17.22 -2.56 1.61
C ARG A 18 16.12 -3.61 1.50
N ALA A 19 14.95 -3.16 1.08
CA ALA A 19 13.85 -4.01 0.67
C ALA A 19 13.27 -3.53 -0.65
N LYS A 20 12.75 -4.45 -1.46
CA LYS A 20 11.83 -4.14 -2.54
C LYS A 20 10.45 -3.95 -1.94
N VAL A 21 9.87 -2.77 -2.14
CA VAL A 21 8.56 -2.41 -1.59
C VAL A 21 7.65 -2.05 -2.74
N PHE A 22 6.42 -2.54 -2.70
CA PHE A 22 5.32 -2.01 -3.51
C PHE A 22 4.03 -2.03 -2.71
N ASN A 23 3.02 -1.28 -3.16
CA ASN A 23 1.72 -1.31 -2.52
C ASN A 23 0.57 -1.20 -3.52
N CYS A 24 -0.57 -1.78 -3.15
CA CYS A 24 -1.80 -1.72 -3.93
C CYS A 24 -2.98 -1.21 -3.09
N LEU A 25 -3.83 -0.42 -3.73
CA LEU A 25 -5.09 0.07 -3.19
C LEU A 25 -6.26 -0.80 -3.63
N TYR A 26 -7.14 -1.09 -2.68
CA TYR A 26 -8.39 -1.79 -2.91
C TYR A 26 -9.55 -0.97 -2.36
N GLU A 27 -10.63 -0.85 -3.12
CA GLU A 27 -11.87 -0.20 -2.73
C GLU A 27 -12.92 -1.24 -2.33
N TRP A 28 -13.76 -0.93 -1.34
CA TRP A 28 -14.88 -1.77 -0.92
C TRP A 28 -16.16 -1.49 -1.71
N TYR A 29 -16.79 -2.55 -2.20
CA TYR A 29 -17.96 -2.49 -3.06
C TYR A 29 -19.23 -2.92 -2.33
N THR A 30 -20.38 -2.47 -2.85
CA THR A 30 -21.71 -2.78 -2.30
C THR A 30 -22.07 -4.26 -2.41
N ASP A 31 -21.37 -5.03 -3.24
CA ASP A 31 -21.50 -6.48 -3.36
C ASP A 31 -20.63 -7.25 -2.33
N ASN A 32 -20.08 -6.54 -1.35
CA ASN A 32 -19.19 -7.06 -0.31
C ASN A 32 -17.86 -7.63 -0.85
N THR A 33 -17.32 -7.02 -1.91
CA THR A 33 -16.00 -7.38 -2.45
C THR A 33 -15.00 -6.24 -2.35
N TRP A 34 -13.71 -6.61 -2.21
CA TRP A 34 -12.59 -5.70 -2.38
C TRP A 34 -12.09 -5.78 -3.82
N ARG A 35 -11.93 -4.64 -4.50
CA ARG A 35 -11.39 -4.63 -5.86
C ARG A 35 -10.18 -3.71 -5.96
N GLN A 36 -9.12 -4.22 -6.60
CA GLN A 36 -7.88 -3.48 -6.80
C GLN A 36 -8.10 -2.31 -7.75
N GLN A 37 -7.69 -1.11 -7.33
CA GLN A 37 -7.86 0.12 -8.11
C GLN A 37 -6.56 0.67 -8.68
N ALA A 38 -5.45 0.50 -7.95
CA ALA A 38 -4.15 0.98 -8.35
C ALA A 38 -3.05 0.24 -7.60
N CYS A 39 -1.88 0.11 -8.22
CA CYS A 39 -0.65 -0.29 -7.54
C CYS A 39 0.45 0.72 -7.85
N SER A 40 1.41 0.83 -6.94
CA SER A 40 2.67 1.52 -7.20
C SER A 40 3.58 0.65 -8.06
N GLU A 41 4.61 1.27 -8.64
CA GLU A 41 5.81 0.53 -9.03
C GLU A 41 6.53 -0.01 -7.78
N THR A 42 7.31 -1.08 -7.96
CA THR A 42 8.21 -1.58 -6.95
C THR A 42 9.44 -0.69 -6.83
N LYS A 43 9.86 -0.37 -5.60
CA LYS A 43 11.07 0.42 -5.33
C LYS A 43 11.98 -0.28 -4.34
N THR A 44 13.28 -0.17 -4.56
CA THR A 44 14.28 -0.54 -3.56
C THR A 44 14.48 0.61 -2.59
N LEU A 45 14.05 0.43 -1.34
CA LEU A 45 13.99 1.50 -0.34
C LEU A 45 14.88 1.22 0.87
N LYS A 46 15.40 2.27 1.48
CA LYS A 46 15.93 2.20 2.86
C LYS A 46 14.75 2.06 3.84
N PRO A 47 14.97 1.52 5.05
CA PRO A 47 13.93 1.52 6.07
C PRO A 47 13.58 2.95 6.51
N GLY A 48 12.35 3.15 6.98
CA GLY A 48 11.83 4.40 7.53
C GLY A 48 10.96 5.16 6.53
N GLY A 49 9.65 5.25 6.78
CA GLY A 49 8.61 5.75 5.86
C GLY A 49 8.60 7.24 5.49
N GLY A 50 9.77 7.88 5.40
CA GLY A 50 9.93 9.24 4.91
C GLY A 50 9.47 9.40 3.45
N SER A 51 9.26 10.64 3.00
CA SER A 51 8.73 10.92 1.65
C SER A 51 9.56 10.33 0.50
N VAL A 52 10.88 10.21 0.69
CA VAL A 52 11.80 9.59 -0.28
C VAL A 52 11.93 8.08 -0.10
N GLN A 53 11.45 7.53 1.02
CA GLN A 53 11.53 6.10 1.38
C GLN A 53 10.15 5.47 1.48
N ARG A 54 9.34 5.74 0.45
CA ARG A 54 8.03 5.13 0.30
C ARG A 54 7.64 4.93 -1.16
N THR A 55 6.77 3.96 -1.38
CA THR A 55 5.96 3.87 -2.59
C THR A 55 4.65 4.64 -2.39
N ALA A 56 4.01 5.00 -3.50
CA ALA A 56 2.72 5.63 -3.50
C ALA A 56 1.85 5.01 -4.60
N ALA A 57 0.76 4.37 -4.20
CA ALA A 57 -0.32 3.96 -5.07
C ALA A 57 -1.41 5.02 -4.98
N ARG A 58 -1.88 5.51 -6.13
CA ARG A 58 -2.83 6.62 -6.20
C ARG A 58 -3.93 6.33 -7.20
N ARG A 59 -5.16 6.70 -6.85
CA ARG A 59 -6.29 6.66 -7.76
C ARG A 59 -7.17 7.89 -7.59
N ASP A 60 -7.49 8.55 -8.68
CA ASP A 60 -8.39 9.70 -8.67
C ASP A 60 -9.83 9.25 -8.42
N CYS A 61 -10.52 9.96 -7.53
CA CYS A 61 -11.91 9.69 -7.14
C CYS A 61 -12.86 10.25 -8.19
N ARG A 62 -13.98 9.56 -8.41
CA ARG A 62 -15.09 10.06 -9.22
C ARG A 62 -16.04 10.93 -8.39
N ASP A 63 -16.24 10.59 -7.12
CA ASP A 63 -17.02 11.37 -6.16
C ASP A 63 -16.44 11.25 -4.73
N THR A 64 -17.12 11.85 -3.76
CA THR A 64 -16.69 11.94 -2.34
C THR A 64 -17.52 11.06 -1.40
N GLN A 65 -18.22 10.06 -1.90
CA GLN A 65 -18.92 9.12 -1.03
C GLN A 65 -17.92 8.39 -0.14
N ARG A 66 -18.17 8.42 1.17
CA ARG A 66 -17.37 7.72 2.17
C ARG A 66 -17.33 6.23 1.86
N THR A 67 -16.14 5.73 1.56
CA THR A 67 -15.90 4.37 1.10
C THR A 67 -14.71 3.79 1.84
N SER A 68 -14.77 2.49 2.14
CA SER A 68 -13.67 1.79 2.79
C SER A 68 -12.57 1.45 1.77
N TRP A 69 -11.32 1.70 2.16
CA TRP A 69 -10.14 1.44 1.35
C TRP A 69 -9.15 0.57 2.11
N ARG A 70 -8.49 -0.36 1.40
CA ARG A 70 -7.35 -1.13 1.89
C ARG A 70 -6.09 -0.75 1.14
N ASN A 71 -5.00 -0.63 1.88
CA ASN A 71 -3.65 -0.50 1.37
C ASN A 71 -2.88 -1.78 1.74
N HIS A 72 -2.57 -2.58 0.73
CA HIS A 72 -1.77 -3.79 0.86
C HIS A 72 -0.33 -3.42 0.54
N VAL A 73 0.58 -3.56 1.51
CA VAL A 73 2.00 -3.27 1.33
C VAL A 73 2.73 -4.60 1.32
N ASP A 74 3.58 -4.79 0.33
CA ASP A 74 4.44 -5.95 0.17
C ASP A 74 5.89 -5.51 0.30
N VAL A 75 6.66 -6.25 1.11
CA VAL A 75 8.03 -5.93 1.49
C VAL A 75 8.87 -7.18 1.36
N ASP A 76 9.75 -7.19 0.36
CA ASP A 76 10.73 -8.25 0.14
C ASP A 76 12.12 -7.72 0.54
N VAL A 77 12.56 -8.08 1.75
CA VAL A 77 13.88 -7.68 2.26
C VAL A 77 14.95 -8.46 1.51
N ILE A 78 15.88 -7.72 0.88
CA ILE A 78 16.87 -8.32 -0.02
C ILE A 78 17.80 -9.24 0.77
N ASP A 79 17.99 -10.45 0.23
CA ASP A 79 18.79 -11.54 0.78
C ASP A 79 18.27 -12.12 2.11
N GLU A 80 16.98 -11.91 2.41
CA GLU A 80 16.33 -12.47 3.60
C GLU A 80 15.11 -13.32 3.26
N ILE A 81 14.79 -14.26 4.15
CA ILE A 81 13.60 -15.10 4.02
C ILE A 81 12.39 -14.27 4.41
N ASP A 82 11.44 -14.16 3.47
CA ASP A 82 10.16 -13.50 3.72
C ASP A 82 9.15 -14.45 4.38
N THR A 83 8.22 -13.87 5.13
CA THR A 83 7.05 -14.56 5.68
C THR A 83 5.88 -14.43 4.72
N GLY A 84 4.95 -15.38 4.71
CA GLY A 84 3.75 -15.31 3.86
C GLY A 84 2.71 -14.26 4.31
N GLU A 85 3.08 -13.32 5.18
CA GLU A 85 2.18 -12.33 5.74
C GLU A 85 1.75 -11.30 4.69
N LYS A 86 0.48 -10.90 4.74
CA LYS A 86 -0.12 -9.94 3.80
C LYS A 86 -0.87 -8.85 4.57
N PRO A 87 -0.15 -8.02 5.34
CA PRO A 87 -0.79 -6.99 6.14
C PRO A 87 -1.49 -5.97 5.22
N MET A 88 -2.75 -5.67 5.54
CA MET A 88 -3.53 -4.64 4.87
C MET A 88 -3.97 -3.60 5.89
N ASN A 89 -3.64 -2.34 5.64
CA ASN A 89 -4.17 -1.24 6.43
C ASN A 89 -5.49 -0.76 5.82
N GLN A 90 -6.53 -0.60 6.63
CA GLN A 90 -7.86 -0.18 6.18
C GLN A 90 -8.22 1.20 6.75
N ALA A 91 -8.86 2.04 5.93
CA ALA A 91 -9.36 3.34 6.34
C ALA A 91 -10.62 3.73 5.57
N GLU A 92 -11.48 4.52 6.20
CA GLU A 92 -12.59 5.19 5.51
C GLU A 92 -12.08 6.48 4.86
N VAL A 93 -12.34 6.64 3.57
CA VAL A 93 -11.92 7.81 2.80
C VAL A 93 -13.13 8.34 2.04
N ASP A 94 -13.31 9.66 2.02
CA ASP A 94 -14.35 10.33 1.23
C ASP A 94 -13.95 10.36 -0.26
N CYS A 95 -13.79 9.17 -0.84
CA CYS A 95 -13.30 8.93 -2.18
C CYS A 95 -13.90 7.62 -2.72
N ARG A 96 -14.64 7.71 -3.83
CA ARG A 96 -15.22 6.57 -4.54
C ARG A 96 -14.61 6.47 -5.94
N VAL A 97 -14.28 5.25 -6.39
CA VAL A 97 -13.71 5.02 -7.74
C VAL A 97 -14.57 4.13 -8.62
N TYR A 98 -15.26 3.12 -8.06
CA TYR A 98 -16.57 2.54 -8.47
C TYR A 98 -16.64 1.06 -8.30
#